data_AF-A0A924SCG0-F1
#
_entry.id   AF-A0A924SCG0-F1
#
_cell.length_a   1.000
_cell.length_b   1.000
_cell.length_c   1.000
_cell.angle_alpha   90.00
_cell.angle_beta   90.00
_cell.angle_gamma   90.00
#
_symmetry.space_group_name_H-M   'P 1'
#
loop_
_entity.id
_entity.type
_entity.pdbx_description
1 polymer ?
#
loop_
_entity_poly.entity_id
_entity_poly.type
_entity_poly.pdbx_seq_one_letter_code
_entity_poly.pdbx_strand_id
1 'polypeptide(L)'
;MEFDCAGIASAILLAKQGTTFRIGDTIIDQPKDRGITSIGDACASISVEQCEFRSNEFSLPAQNRTTIAMNINGNDAKIRNNRVVRFAHFAVIGGTGNILIGNHFFQGDGETAGVRRAGIIFTSSNVKSLMTGNYIDNSFIEWSNEHDAEPAFLSEFSFGGLTLSGNVFTVNDVAPWFRFLVITPRGSGHFVNGLSVSNNVFRVLNGTIDRVEMVDTTFATLDYTRFRNIAFDANTYNGVTQMTVSPVMVEHTQNTAADTWVVDASAYLPFASRARNVQSLVAEGPVTNTSNAAQYVMPYVQVEQGAQNALVNLRWPTPVKGLMQVTIRCDNPV
;
A
#
# COMPACT_ATOMS: atom_id res chain seq x y z
N MET A 1 20.31 10.10 -24.91
CA MET A 1 20.94 11.41 -24.57
C MET A 1 21.47 11.33 -23.14
N GLU A 2 22.43 12.17 -22.72
CA GLU A 2 22.85 12.27 -21.32
C GLU A 2 22.83 13.73 -20.87
N PHE A 3 22.19 13.98 -19.72
CA PHE A 3 22.26 15.23 -18.97
C PHE A 3 23.21 15.02 -17.79
N ASP A 4 24.47 15.40 -17.96
CA ASP A 4 25.45 15.40 -16.87
C ASP A 4 25.35 16.72 -16.10
N CYS A 5 24.74 16.67 -14.91
CA CYS A 5 24.54 17.83 -14.07
C CYS A 5 25.64 18.03 -13.01
N ALA A 6 26.50 17.03 -12.78
CA ALA A 6 27.62 17.04 -11.84
C ALA A 6 27.30 17.54 -10.40
N GLY A 7 26.04 17.44 -9.96
CA GLY A 7 25.55 17.99 -8.68
C GLY A 7 25.48 19.52 -8.64
N ILE A 8 25.62 20.21 -9.78
CA ILE A 8 25.67 21.67 -9.89
C ILE A 8 24.31 22.25 -10.29
N ALA A 9 23.61 21.58 -11.21
CA ALA A 9 22.33 22.04 -11.77
C ALA A 9 21.24 20.97 -11.72
N SER A 10 19.98 21.36 -11.86
CA SER A 10 18.89 20.43 -12.19
C SER A 10 18.85 20.18 -13.71
N ALA A 11 18.26 19.06 -14.16
CA ALA A 11 18.32 18.71 -15.58
C ALA A 11 17.20 19.34 -16.42
N ILE A 12 15.94 19.00 -16.17
CA ILE A 12 14.82 19.43 -17.01
C ILE A 12 13.77 20.17 -16.20
N LEU A 13 13.55 21.45 -16.54
CA LEU A 13 12.41 22.24 -16.11
C LEU A 13 11.35 22.21 -17.23
N LEU A 14 10.19 21.60 -16.95
CA LEU A 14 9.08 21.60 -17.90
C LEU A 14 8.48 23.01 -18.01
N ALA A 15 7.85 23.29 -19.15
CA ALA A 15 7.04 24.49 -19.32
C ALA A 15 5.90 24.53 -18.28
N LYS A 16 5.34 25.72 -18.03
CA LYS A 16 4.18 25.86 -17.13
C LYS A 16 2.92 25.21 -17.69
N GLN A 17 2.75 25.22 -19.01
CA GLN A 17 1.59 24.68 -19.71
C GLN A 17 2.03 23.84 -20.90
N GLY A 18 1.24 22.82 -21.21
CA GLY A 18 1.50 21.88 -22.29
C GLY A 18 0.84 20.53 -22.00
N THR A 19 1.08 19.56 -22.89
CA THR A 19 0.68 18.17 -22.69
C THR A 19 1.64 17.28 -23.47
N THR A 20 1.69 15.99 -23.15
CA THR A 20 2.38 14.96 -23.95
C THR A 20 3.90 15.14 -24.08
N PHE A 21 4.55 15.80 -23.12
CA PHE A 21 6.03 15.79 -23.06
C PHE A 21 6.53 14.34 -23.05
N ARG A 22 7.57 14.04 -23.82
CA ARG A 22 8.17 12.71 -23.88
C ARG A 22 9.67 12.79 -23.71
N ILE A 23 10.17 11.89 -22.86
CA ILE A 23 11.59 11.59 -22.75
C ILE A 23 11.76 10.07 -22.70
N GLY A 24 12.73 9.58 -23.44
CA GLY A 24 13.14 8.19 -23.33
C GLY A 24 14.58 7.97 -23.73
N ASP A 25 15.09 6.79 -23.40
CA ASP A 25 16.46 6.35 -23.74
C ASP A 25 17.52 7.39 -23.34
N THR A 26 17.34 7.95 -22.14
CA THR A 26 18.11 9.10 -21.65
C THR A 26 18.62 8.87 -20.25
N ILE A 27 19.87 9.29 -20.03
CA ILE A 27 20.51 9.32 -18.72
C ILE A 27 20.36 10.73 -18.14
N ILE A 28 19.84 10.83 -16.93
CA ILE A 28 19.83 12.04 -16.12
C ILE A 28 20.76 11.78 -14.93
N ASP A 29 21.96 12.36 -15.01
CA ASP A 29 23.05 12.07 -14.09
C ASP A 29 23.31 13.22 -13.14
N GLN A 30 23.40 12.87 -11.86
CA GLN A 30 23.77 13.75 -10.76
C GLN A 30 23.04 15.11 -10.77
N PRO A 31 21.70 15.19 -10.93
CA PRO A 31 21.02 16.46 -10.78
C PRO A 31 21.21 16.97 -9.35
N LYS A 32 21.38 18.29 -9.20
CA LYS A 32 21.53 18.94 -7.88
C LYS A 32 20.25 18.82 -7.05
N ASP A 33 19.10 19.11 -7.65
CA ASP A 33 17.82 19.15 -6.94
C ASP A 33 16.74 18.30 -7.65
N ARG A 34 16.62 18.42 -8.97
CA ARG A 34 15.57 17.76 -9.77
C ARG A 34 16.12 17.17 -11.06
N GLY A 35 15.76 15.92 -11.35
CA GLY A 35 15.94 15.35 -12.68
C GLY A 35 14.94 15.96 -13.67
N ILE A 36 13.65 15.74 -13.45
CA ILE A 36 12.56 16.37 -14.22
C ILE A 36 11.63 17.07 -13.25
N THR A 37 11.37 18.35 -13.43
CA THR A 37 10.42 19.08 -12.57
C THR A 37 9.30 19.71 -13.36
N SER A 38 8.07 19.44 -12.90
CA SER A 38 6.88 20.14 -13.36
C SER A 38 6.56 21.32 -12.44
N ILE A 39 6.53 22.52 -13.00
CA ILE A 39 6.14 23.77 -12.31
C ILE A 39 4.71 24.22 -12.64
N GLY A 40 3.95 23.37 -13.31
CA GLY A 40 2.57 23.59 -13.74
C GLY A 40 2.03 22.29 -14.33
N ASP A 41 1.30 22.39 -15.44
CA ASP A 41 0.51 21.29 -16.01
C ASP A 41 1.09 20.68 -17.28
N ALA A 42 2.26 21.12 -17.75
CA ALA A 42 2.88 20.57 -18.97
C ALA A 42 3.23 19.08 -18.88
N CYS A 43 3.24 18.51 -17.66
CA CYS A 43 3.40 17.08 -17.42
C CYS A 43 2.11 16.27 -17.63
N ALA A 44 0.97 16.89 -17.97
CA ALA A 44 -0.22 16.16 -18.35
C ALA A 44 0.10 15.20 -19.50
N SER A 45 -0.29 13.93 -19.35
CA SER A 45 0.03 12.86 -20.31
C SER A 45 1.53 12.67 -20.62
N ILE A 46 2.43 13.06 -19.71
CA ILE A 46 3.87 12.87 -19.87
C ILE A 46 4.24 11.39 -20.04
N SER A 47 5.27 11.12 -20.84
CA SER A 47 5.87 9.79 -21.00
C SER A 47 7.35 9.85 -20.63
N VAL A 48 7.75 9.11 -19.58
CA VAL A 48 9.14 8.94 -19.12
C VAL A 48 9.47 7.46 -19.21
N GLU A 49 10.27 7.07 -20.20
CA GLU A 49 10.44 5.66 -20.56
C GLU A 49 11.89 5.25 -20.81
N GLN A 50 12.33 4.12 -20.28
CA GLN A 50 13.68 3.58 -20.55
C GLN A 50 14.80 4.58 -20.18
N CYS A 51 14.57 5.43 -19.18
CA CYS A 51 15.56 6.37 -18.69
C CYS A 51 16.36 5.77 -17.53
N GLU A 52 17.58 6.27 -17.36
CA GLU A 52 18.38 6.04 -16.16
C GLU A 52 18.52 7.36 -15.38
N PHE A 53 18.15 7.32 -14.11
CA PHE A 53 18.34 8.42 -13.16
C PHE A 53 19.38 8.01 -12.13
N ARG A 54 20.43 8.82 -11.98
CA ARG A 54 21.49 8.61 -10.98
C ARG A 54 21.60 9.84 -10.09
N SER A 55 21.44 9.66 -8.78
CA SER A 55 21.54 10.76 -7.81
C SER A 55 22.98 11.25 -7.66
N ASN A 56 23.20 12.49 -7.22
CA ASN A 56 24.51 12.96 -6.73
C ASN A 56 24.76 12.57 -5.26
N GLU A 57 23.78 11.97 -4.57
CA GLU A 57 23.77 11.72 -3.13
C GLU A 57 24.05 10.24 -2.76
N PHE A 58 24.84 9.53 -3.58
CA PHE A 58 25.09 8.08 -3.38
C PHE A 58 25.65 7.77 -1.99
N SER A 59 26.55 8.60 -1.47
CA SER A 59 27.22 8.39 -0.18
C SER A 59 26.36 8.77 1.02
N LEU A 60 25.23 9.46 0.81
CA LEU A 60 24.39 9.91 1.91
C LEU A 60 23.44 8.79 2.38
N PRO A 61 23.18 8.74 3.70
CA PRO A 61 22.02 8.03 4.26
C PRO A 61 20.72 8.47 3.58
N ALA A 62 19.79 7.55 3.34
CA ALA A 62 18.56 7.79 2.60
C ALA A 62 17.72 8.93 3.18
N GLN A 63 17.64 9.03 4.51
CA GLN A 63 16.92 10.10 5.22
C GLN A 63 17.51 11.50 5.01
N ASN A 64 18.80 11.60 4.66
CA ASN A 64 19.50 12.88 4.45
C ASN A 64 19.48 13.34 2.99
N ARG A 65 19.02 12.50 2.06
CA ARG A 65 18.94 12.83 0.63
C ARG A 65 17.85 13.86 0.37
N THR A 66 18.05 14.76 -0.57
CA THR A 66 17.09 15.82 -0.93
C THR A 66 16.75 15.86 -2.42
N THR A 67 17.55 15.21 -3.25
CA THR A 67 17.38 15.21 -4.70
C THR A 67 16.21 14.31 -5.10
N ILE A 68 15.34 14.81 -5.96
CA ILE A 68 14.16 14.07 -6.47
C ILE A 68 14.34 13.79 -7.96
N ALA A 69 14.13 12.54 -8.38
CA ALA A 69 14.30 12.19 -9.78
C ALA A 69 13.25 12.86 -10.66
N MET A 70 11.97 12.86 -10.24
CA MET A 70 10.94 13.65 -10.90
C MET A 70 9.76 14.09 -10.02
N ASN A 71 9.07 15.16 -10.42
CA ASN A 71 7.73 15.48 -9.93
C ASN A 71 6.77 15.82 -11.08
N ILE A 72 5.50 15.45 -10.92
CA ILE A 72 4.41 15.74 -11.86
C ILE A 72 3.19 16.23 -11.08
N ASN A 73 2.40 17.11 -11.71
CA ASN A 73 1.17 17.68 -11.12
C ASN A 73 -0.09 17.27 -11.90
N GLY A 74 0.06 16.98 -13.20
CA GLY A 74 -1.03 16.65 -14.12
C GLY A 74 -1.35 15.16 -14.19
N ASN A 75 -2.45 14.84 -14.87
CA ASN A 75 -2.97 13.49 -15.01
C ASN A 75 -2.23 12.66 -16.05
N ASP A 76 -2.50 11.34 -15.99
CA ASP A 76 -2.23 10.37 -17.04
C ASP A 76 -0.74 10.22 -17.38
N ALA A 77 0.17 10.35 -16.41
CA ALA A 77 1.58 10.10 -16.64
C ALA A 77 1.85 8.62 -16.94
N LYS A 78 2.85 8.38 -17.79
CA LYS A 78 3.34 7.06 -18.15
C LYS A 78 4.82 6.99 -17.78
N ILE A 79 5.13 6.29 -16.69
CA ILE A 79 6.47 6.16 -16.12
C ILE A 79 6.86 4.68 -16.22
N ARG A 80 7.69 4.33 -17.21
CA ARG A 80 7.90 2.92 -17.56
C ARG A 80 9.35 2.55 -17.77
N ASN A 81 9.74 1.35 -17.34
CA ASN A 81 11.03 0.74 -17.65
C ASN A 81 12.24 1.61 -17.27
N ASN A 82 12.11 2.46 -16.25
CA ASN A 82 13.19 3.34 -15.82
C ASN A 82 14.05 2.66 -14.75
N ARG A 83 15.34 3.01 -14.70
CA ARG A 83 16.25 2.65 -13.60
C ARG A 83 16.56 3.88 -12.77
N VAL A 84 16.38 3.84 -11.45
CA VAL A 84 16.50 5.02 -10.58
C VAL A 84 17.32 4.69 -9.33
N VAL A 85 18.37 5.48 -9.09
CA VAL A 85 19.40 5.13 -8.12
C VAL A 85 19.59 6.19 -7.05
N ARG A 86 19.31 5.83 -5.79
CA ARG A 86 19.68 6.60 -4.58
C ARG A 86 19.20 8.05 -4.55
N PHE A 87 17.98 8.30 -5.02
CA PHE A 87 17.30 9.59 -4.82
C PHE A 87 16.59 9.64 -3.46
N ALA A 88 16.24 10.84 -3.00
CA ALA A 88 15.30 11.02 -1.89
C ALA A 88 13.93 10.43 -2.24
N HIS A 89 13.44 10.76 -3.44
CA HIS A 89 12.22 10.21 -4.04
C HIS A 89 12.48 9.92 -5.52
N PHE A 90 11.98 8.79 -6.02
CA PHE A 90 11.87 8.61 -7.46
C PHE A 90 10.84 9.60 -8.01
N ALA A 91 9.58 9.53 -7.56
CA ALA A 91 8.56 10.43 -8.09
C ALA A 91 7.62 10.97 -7.00
N VAL A 92 7.36 12.27 -7.07
CA VAL A 92 6.23 12.91 -6.39
C VAL A 92 5.14 13.14 -7.43
N ILE A 93 4.00 12.48 -7.24
CA ILE A 93 2.95 12.32 -8.24
C ILE A 93 1.68 12.98 -7.74
N GLY A 94 1.42 14.17 -8.27
CA GLY A 94 0.08 14.74 -8.33
C GLY A 94 -0.73 14.15 -9.48
N GLY A 95 -1.95 14.67 -9.63
CA GLY A 95 -2.88 14.18 -10.64
C GLY A 95 -3.29 12.73 -10.43
N THR A 96 -4.01 12.20 -11.41
CA THR A 96 -4.65 10.87 -11.37
C THR A 96 -4.50 10.16 -12.71
N GLY A 97 -4.80 8.85 -12.79
CA GLY A 97 -4.72 8.11 -14.06
C GLY A 97 -3.31 7.65 -14.42
N ASN A 98 -2.38 7.64 -13.46
CA ASN A 98 -0.97 7.40 -13.72
C ASN A 98 -0.65 5.91 -13.86
N ILE A 99 0.29 5.60 -14.76
CA ILE A 99 0.72 4.24 -15.08
C ILE A 99 2.22 4.12 -14.77
N LEU A 100 2.56 3.27 -13.81
CA LEU A 100 3.94 2.99 -13.41
C LEU A 100 4.25 1.50 -13.66
N ILE A 101 5.05 1.19 -14.68
CA ILE A 101 5.28 -0.20 -15.09
C ILE A 101 6.76 -0.50 -15.28
N GLY A 102 7.22 -1.64 -14.75
CA GLY A 102 8.54 -2.18 -15.08
C GLY A 102 9.72 -1.31 -14.61
N ASN A 103 9.49 -0.35 -13.72
CA ASN A 103 10.56 0.48 -13.18
C ASN A 103 11.37 -0.31 -12.16
N HIS A 104 12.65 0.00 -12.07
CA HIS A 104 13.57 -0.57 -11.11
C HIS A 104 14.24 0.57 -10.34
N PHE A 105 13.84 0.75 -9.08
CA PHE A 105 14.40 1.82 -8.25
C PHE A 105 14.88 1.30 -6.90
N PHE A 106 16.09 1.72 -6.53
CA PHE A 106 16.77 1.30 -5.31
C PHE A 106 17.29 2.51 -4.54
N GLN A 107 16.80 2.64 -3.31
CA GLN A 107 17.08 3.76 -2.41
C GLN A 107 17.92 3.35 -1.19
N GLY A 108 18.52 2.15 -1.20
CA GLY A 108 19.35 1.67 -0.10
C GLY A 108 20.57 2.54 0.20
N ASP A 109 21.12 2.30 1.39
CA ASP A 109 22.37 2.85 1.91
C ASP A 109 23.06 1.80 2.80
N GLY A 110 24.13 2.19 3.50
CA GLY A 110 24.86 1.32 4.42
C GLY A 110 24.46 1.43 5.88
N GLU A 111 23.35 2.09 6.21
CA GLU A 111 22.93 2.32 7.59
C GLU A 111 22.29 1.06 8.21
N THR A 112 22.63 0.78 9.47
CA THR A 112 21.99 -0.28 10.28
C THR A 112 20.65 0.21 10.80
N ALA A 113 19.62 -0.65 10.72
CA ALA A 113 18.24 -0.26 10.96
C ALA A 113 17.87 1.04 10.21
N GLY A 114 18.30 1.15 8.96
CA GLY A 114 18.27 2.38 8.17
C GLY A 114 16.86 2.95 8.03
N VAL A 115 16.73 4.27 8.19
CA VAL A 115 15.47 4.98 7.98
C VAL A 115 15.27 5.18 6.49
N ARG A 116 14.17 4.63 5.96
CA ARG A 116 13.85 4.71 4.52
C ARG A 116 12.90 5.87 4.24
N ARG A 117 12.93 6.34 2.99
CA ARG A 117 12.02 7.36 2.47
C ARG A 117 11.04 6.73 1.47
N ALA A 118 10.01 7.49 1.11
CA ALA A 118 9.11 7.10 0.04
C ALA A 118 9.88 7.08 -1.30
N GLY A 119 9.78 6.01 -2.07
CA GLY A 119 10.26 6.00 -3.45
C GLY A 119 9.27 6.73 -4.35
N ILE A 120 7.98 6.44 -4.18
CA ILE A 120 6.87 7.10 -4.88
C ILE A 120 5.94 7.72 -3.84
N ILE A 121 5.50 8.94 -4.11
CA ILE A 121 4.47 9.62 -3.33
C ILE A 121 3.31 9.94 -4.25
N PHE A 122 2.12 9.42 -3.97
CA PHE A 122 0.88 9.94 -4.51
C PHE A 122 0.35 11.03 -3.57
N THR A 123 0.01 12.19 -4.10
CA THR A 123 -0.39 13.35 -3.27
C THR A 123 -1.88 13.69 -3.40
N SER A 124 -2.65 12.86 -4.09
CA SER A 124 -4.11 12.96 -4.23
C SER A 124 -4.80 11.75 -3.59
N SER A 125 -5.99 11.95 -3.03
CA SER A 125 -6.78 10.87 -2.40
C SER A 125 -7.20 9.83 -3.42
N ASN A 126 -7.97 10.18 -4.46
CA ASN A 126 -8.39 9.23 -5.49
C ASN A 126 -7.45 9.26 -6.69
N VAL A 127 -6.55 8.28 -6.79
CA VAL A 127 -5.43 8.32 -7.74
C VAL A 127 -5.75 7.68 -9.08
N LYS A 128 -6.72 6.75 -9.15
CA LYS A 128 -7.03 5.98 -10.37
C LYS A 128 -5.74 5.50 -11.07
N SER A 129 -4.78 4.98 -10.32
CA SER A 129 -3.41 4.73 -10.77
C SER A 129 -3.02 3.27 -10.55
N LEU A 130 -2.11 2.79 -11.39
CA LEU A 130 -1.58 1.43 -11.27
C LEU A 130 -0.05 1.42 -11.21
N MET A 131 0.48 0.55 -10.37
CA MET A 131 1.89 0.19 -10.28
C MET A 131 2.04 -1.31 -10.50
N THR A 132 2.63 -1.69 -11.63
CA THR A 132 2.72 -3.09 -12.04
C THR A 132 4.13 -3.53 -12.44
N GLY A 133 4.58 -4.66 -11.92
CA GLY A 133 5.85 -5.27 -12.34
C GLY A 133 7.09 -4.45 -12.02
N ASN A 134 7.05 -3.61 -10.98
CA ASN A 134 8.19 -2.78 -10.58
C ASN A 134 9.09 -3.53 -9.58
N TYR A 135 10.38 -3.20 -9.57
CA TYR A 135 11.31 -3.58 -8.50
C TYR A 135 11.57 -2.36 -7.61
N ILE A 136 11.19 -2.50 -6.34
CA ILE A 136 11.07 -1.43 -5.34
C ILE A 136 11.99 -1.79 -4.18
N ASP A 137 13.10 -1.08 -4.04
CA ASP A 137 14.16 -1.48 -3.12
C ASP A 137 14.51 -0.38 -2.12
N ASN A 138 14.47 -0.74 -0.84
CA ASN A 138 14.78 0.11 0.31
C ASN A 138 13.98 1.42 0.34
N SER A 139 12.70 1.33 -0.02
CA SER A 139 11.78 2.46 -0.06
C SER A 139 10.34 1.99 0.12
N PHE A 140 9.47 2.92 0.51
CA PHE A 140 8.04 2.68 0.61
C PHE A 140 7.25 3.48 -0.42
N ILE A 141 5.98 3.14 -0.60
CA ILE A 141 5.02 3.92 -1.37
C ILE A 141 4.20 4.73 -0.37
N GLU A 142 4.21 6.05 -0.53
CA GLU A 142 3.36 6.94 0.23
C GLU A 142 2.12 7.30 -0.58
N TRP A 143 0.96 7.22 0.06
CA TRP A 143 -0.31 7.67 -0.49
C TRP A 143 -0.93 8.69 0.46
N SER A 144 -0.81 9.96 0.11
CA SER A 144 -1.29 11.09 0.87
C SER A 144 -2.28 11.93 0.05
N ASN A 145 -2.91 12.90 0.68
CA ASN A 145 -3.69 13.97 0.06
C ASN A 145 -3.06 15.35 0.34
N GLU A 146 -1.74 15.42 0.45
CA GLU A 146 -1.00 16.65 0.82
C GLU A 146 -1.05 17.79 -0.20
N HIS A 147 -1.53 17.54 -1.42
CA HIS A 147 -1.82 18.61 -2.37
C HIS A 147 -3.20 19.25 -2.15
N ASP A 148 -4.03 18.73 -1.24
CA ASP A 148 -5.30 19.34 -0.88
C ASP A 148 -5.10 20.43 0.19
N ALA A 149 -5.51 21.65 -0.11
CA ALA A 149 -5.46 22.76 0.83
C ALA A 149 -6.49 22.63 1.95
N GLU A 150 -7.56 21.87 1.74
CA GLU A 150 -8.62 21.59 2.69
C GLU A 150 -8.77 20.07 2.87
N PRO A 151 -7.78 19.40 3.50
CA PRO A 151 -7.58 17.95 3.38
C PRO A 151 -8.58 17.08 4.17
N ALA A 152 -9.58 17.69 4.80
CA ALA A 152 -10.61 16.97 5.54
C ALA A 152 -11.73 16.53 4.59
N PHE A 153 -12.22 15.31 4.77
CA PHE A 153 -13.21 14.73 3.88
C PHE A 153 -14.55 15.46 3.97
N LEU A 154 -15.08 15.88 2.82
CA LEU A 154 -16.41 16.48 2.71
C LEU A 154 -17.28 15.72 1.72
N SER A 155 -17.07 15.95 0.43
CA SER A 155 -17.92 15.44 -0.66
C SER A 155 -17.15 14.93 -1.87
N GLU A 156 -15.83 15.07 -1.83
CA GLU A 156 -14.88 14.60 -2.82
C GLU A 156 -14.69 13.08 -2.74
N PHE A 157 -13.86 12.54 -3.62
CA PHE A 157 -13.50 11.13 -3.57
C PHE A 157 -12.42 10.90 -2.50
N SER A 158 -12.64 9.90 -1.66
CA SER A 158 -11.66 9.48 -0.65
C SER A 158 -10.48 8.70 -1.25
N PHE A 159 -9.60 8.16 -0.40
CA PHE A 159 -8.46 7.34 -0.85
C PHE A 159 -8.95 6.18 -1.70
N GLY A 160 -8.70 6.21 -3.00
CA GLY A 160 -9.22 5.18 -3.89
C GLY A 160 -8.56 5.02 -5.25
N GLY A 161 -8.85 3.89 -5.88
CA GLY A 161 -8.43 3.57 -7.24
C GLY A 161 -6.94 3.28 -7.39
N LEU A 162 -6.29 2.72 -6.36
CA LEU A 162 -4.88 2.33 -6.43
C LEU A 162 -4.76 0.82 -6.64
N THR A 163 -3.98 0.42 -7.66
CA THR A 163 -3.61 -0.98 -7.91
C THR A 163 -2.11 -1.16 -7.79
N LEU A 164 -1.66 -2.03 -6.89
CA LEU A 164 -0.27 -2.46 -6.74
C LEU A 164 -0.21 -3.96 -7.08
N SER A 165 0.26 -4.31 -8.27
CA SER A 165 0.23 -5.71 -8.72
C SER A 165 1.53 -6.23 -9.30
N GLY A 166 1.94 -7.44 -8.93
CA GLY A 166 3.11 -8.09 -9.54
C GLY A 166 4.45 -7.40 -9.26
N ASN A 167 4.53 -6.56 -8.21
CA ASN A 167 5.77 -5.85 -7.88
C ASN A 167 6.67 -6.72 -6.97
N VAL A 168 7.97 -6.45 -7.03
CA VAL A 168 8.97 -6.95 -6.10
C VAL A 168 9.31 -5.84 -5.13
N PHE A 169 8.98 -6.04 -3.85
CA PHE A 169 9.31 -5.16 -2.75
C PHE A 169 10.45 -5.77 -1.93
N THR A 170 11.60 -5.11 -1.93
CA THR A 170 12.78 -5.53 -1.17
C THR A 170 13.17 -4.44 -0.19
N VAL A 171 13.52 -4.83 1.03
CA VAL A 171 14.13 -3.91 2.00
C VAL A 171 15.23 -4.64 2.76
N ASN A 172 16.26 -3.91 3.17
CA ASN A 172 17.42 -4.48 3.88
C ASN A 172 17.74 -3.68 5.13
N ASP A 173 18.00 -4.39 6.24
CA ASP A 173 18.50 -3.83 7.51
C ASP A 173 17.69 -2.59 7.93
N VAL A 174 16.39 -2.80 8.15
CA VAL A 174 15.46 -1.76 8.61
C VAL A 174 14.83 -2.17 9.94
N ALA A 175 14.34 -1.18 10.66
CA ALA A 175 13.62 -1.43 11.89
C ALA A 175 12.29 -2.16 11.67
N PRO A 176 11.77 -2.89 12.68
CA PRO A 176 10.54 -3.68 12.55
C PRO A 176 9.29 -2.88 12.13
N TRP A 177 9.26 -1.57 12.41
CA TRP A 177 8.15 -0.68 12.07
C TRP A 177 8.16 -0.17 10.61
N PHE A 178 9.17 -0.50 9.79
CA PHE A 178 9.13 -0.18 8.36
C PHE A 178 7.92 -0.84 7.67
N ARG A 179 7.30 -0.13 6.73
CA ARG A 179 6.18 -0.60 5.90
C ARG A 179 6.45 -0.26 4.44
N PHE A 180 5.99 -1.10 3.52
CA PHE A 180 6.11 -0.87 2.08
C PHE A 180 5.00 0.03 1.51
N LEU A 181 3.83 0.07 2.15
CA LEU A 181 2.71 0.95 1.79
C LEU A 181 2.30 1.78 3.00
N VAL A 182 2.33 3.10 2.88
CA VAL A 182 1.95 4.03 3.94
C VAL A 182 0.87 4.94 3.40
N ILE A 183 -0.33 4.90 4.00
CA ILE A 183 -1.37 5.90 3.73
C ILE A 183 -1.23 7.00 4.76
N THR A 184 -1.09 8.26 4.32
CA THR A 184 -0.89 9.43 5.19
C THR A 184 -2.04 10.43 4.99
N PRO A 185 -3.20 10.25 5.63
CA PRO A 185 -4.31 11.18 5.53
C PRO A 185 -3.95 12.51 6.20
N ARG A 186 -4.05 13.62 5.47
CA ARG A 186 -3.78 14.98 5.95
C ARG A 186 -5.00 15.65 6.60
N GLY A 187 -6.17 15.01 6.54
CA GLY A 187 -7.39 15.43 7.23
C GLY A 187 -8.33 14.26 7.51
N SER A 188 -9.32 14.51 8.38
CA SER A 188 -10.19 13.48 8.95
C SER A 188 -11.33 13.07 8.02
N GLY A 189 -12.02 11.97 8.35
CA GLY A 189 -13.23 11.50 7.64
C GLY A 189 -12.98 10.69 6.35
N HIS A 190 -11.73 10.63 5.91
CA HIS A 190 -11.30 9.82 4.77
C HIS A 190 -11.35 8.32 5.05
N PHE A 191 -11.49 7.50 4.00
CA PHE A 191 -11.58 6.04 4.03
C PHE A 191 -10.99 5.47 2.74
N VAL A 192 -10.77 4.15 2.68
CA VAL A 192 -10.25 3.48 1.48
C VAL A 192 -11.39 2.88 0.64
N ASN A 193 -11.38 3.17 -0.66
CA ASN A 193 -12.32 2.63 -1.64
C ASN A 193 -11.61 2.17 -2.93
N GLY A 194 -11.54 0.87 -3.18
CA GLY A 194 -10.94 0.34 -4.43
C GLY A 194 -9.42 0.30 -4.37
N LEU A 195 -8.88 -0.36 -3.35
CA LEU A 195 -7.45 -0.68 -3.23
C LEU A 195 -7.24 -2.15 -3.59
N SER A 196 -6.36 -2.42 -4.55
CA SER A 196 -5.93 -3.78 -4.87
C SER A 196 -4.41 -3.90 -4.67
N VAL A 197 -4.00 -4.79 -3.78
CA VAL A 197 -2.59 -5.15 -3.56
C VAL A 197 -2.46 -6.65 -3.77
N SER A 198 -2.04 -7.07 -4.96
CA SER A 198 -2.08 -8.48 -5.35
C SER A 198 -0.85 -8.97 -6.08
N ASN A 199 -0.53 -10.26 -5.94
CA ASN A 199 0.58 -10.90 -6.68
C ASN A 199 1.95 -10.24 -6.44
N ASN A 200 2.14 -9.50 -5.34
CA ASN A 200 3.42 -8.89 -5.02
C ASN A 200 4.29 -9.86 -4.21
N VAL A 201 5.61 -9.68 -4.30
CA VAL A 201 6.57 -10.35 -3.42
C VAL A 201 7.16 -9.32 -2.47
N PHE A 202 6.96 -9.52 -1.17
CA PHE A 202 7.63 -8.77 -0.11
C PHE A 202 8.80 -9.57 0.44
N ARG A 203 9.98 -8.94 0.50
CA ARG A 203 11.20 -9.57 1.01
C ARG A 203 11.99 -8.60 1.87
N VAL A 204 12.18 -8.99 3.12
CA VAL A 204 13.09 -8.33 4.06
C VAL A 204 14.40 -9.10 4.13
N LEU A 205 15.51 -8.38 4.08
CA LEU A 205 16.86 -8.90 4.24
C LEU A 205 17.45 -8.37 5.55
N ASN A 206 18.24 -9.19 6.24
CA ASN A 206 18.94 -8.82 7.48
C ASN A 206 18.03 -8.21 8.57
N GLY A 207 16.85 -8.81 8.76
CA GLY A 207 15.88 -8.38 9.75
C GLY A 207 14.48 -8.91 9.43
N THR A 208 13.50 -8.42 10.17
CA THR A 208 12.08 -8.64 9.90
C THR A 208 11.30 -7.35 10.11
N ILE A 209 10.18 -7.20 9.42
CA ILE A 209 9.21 -6.13 9.65
C ILE A 209 7.89 -6.70 10.16
N ASP A 210 7.12 -5.91 10.90
CA ASP A 210 5.88 -6.44 11.47
C ASP A 210 4.81 -6.67 10.40
N ARG A 211 4.63 -5.70 9.51
CA ARG A 211 3.61 -5.70 8.46
C ARG A 211 4.14 -5.03 7.19
N VAL A 212 3.40 -5.15 6.10
CA VAL A 212 3.74 -4.48 4.83
C VAL A 212 3.07 -3.12 4.65
N GLU A 213 2.07 -2.80 5.47
CA GLU A 213 1.31 -1.57 5.35
C GLU A 213 1.08 -0.89 6.71
N MET A 214 0.80 0.41 6.68
CA MET A 214 0.20 1.15 7.78
C MET A 214 -0.60 2.35 7.30
N VAL A 215 -1.40 2.90 8.22
CA VAL A 215 -1.86 4.29 8.18
C VAL A 215 -0.92 5.11 9.07
N ASP A 216 -0.29 6.13 8.51
CA ASP A 216 0.39 7.15 9.31
C ASP A 216 -0.64 8.11 9.90
N THR A 217 -0.84 8.00 11.21
CA THR A 217 -1.83 8.78 11.96
C THR A 217 -1.29 10.12 12.45
N THR A 218 -0.14 10.58 11.96
CA THR A 218 0.48 11.86 12.38
C THR A 218 -0.48 13.04 12.21
N PHE A 219 -1.35 13.01 11.18
CA PHE A 219 -2.30 14.10 10.89
C PHE A 219 -3.75 13.66 11.09
N ALA A 220 -4.15 12.52 10.55
CA ALA A 220 -5.48 11.96 10.72
C ALA A 220 -5.49 10.44 10.55
N THR A 221 -6.56 9.81 11.02
CA THR A 221 -6.84 8.38 10.79
C THR A 221 -7.87 8.18 9.69
N LEU A 222 -8.10 6.92 9.30
CA LEU A 222 -9.14 6.53 8.36
C LEU A 222 -10.43 6.09 9.08
N ASP A 223 -11.56 6.38 8.45
CA ASP A 223 -12.87 5.83 8.81
C ASP A 223 -13.03 4.41 8.27
N TYR A 224 -12.64 3.43 9.09
CA TYR A 224 -12.77 2.01 8.79
C TYR A 224 -14.23 1.54 8.60
N THR A 225 -15.24 2.33 9.02
CA THR A 225 -16.67 2.01 8.77
C THR A 225 -17.09 2.26 7.33
N ARG A 226 -16.23 2.88 6.52
CA ARG A 226 -16.54 3.21 5.12
C ARG A 226 -15.62 2.49 4.13
N PHE A 227 -14.78 1.59 4.61
CA PHE A 227 -13.94 0.75 3.76
C PHE A 227 -14.78 -0.06 2.76
N ARG A 228 -14.40 0.03 1.48
CA ARG A 228 -15.05 -0.65 0.36
C ARG A 228 -14.04 -1.14 -0.68
N ASN A 229 -14.34 -2.26 -1.31
CA ASN A 229 -13.57 -2.82 -2.42
C ASN A 229 -12.07 -2.91 -2.13
N ILE A 230 -11.71 -3.51 -1.00
CA ILE A 230 -10.32 -3.75 -0.62
C ILE A 230 -9.96 -5.20 -0.94
N ALA A 231 -8.91 -5.38 -1.74
CA ALA A 231 -8.33 -6.67 -2.05
C ALA A 231 -6.85 -6.66 -1.67
N PHE A 232 -6.46 -7.62 -0.83
CA PHE A 232 -5.08 -7.82 -0.40
C PHE A 232 -4.83 -9.33 -0.43
N ASP A 233 -4.43 -9.86 -1.59
CA ASP A 233 -4.47 -11.29 -1.88
C ASP A 233 -3.31 -11.75 -2.79
N ALA A 234 -3.04 -13.05 -2.83
CA ALA A 234 -1.98 -13.64 -3.65
C ALA A 234 -0.57 -13.03 -3.48
N ASN A 235 -0.29 -12.37 -2.35
CA ASN A 235 1.03 -11.83 -2.06
C ASN A 235 1.92 -12.87 -1.36
N THR A 236 3.23 -12.77 -1.59
CA THR A 236 4.24 -13.59 -0.89
C THR A 236 4.94 -12.74 0.18
N TYR A 237 5.11 -13.28 1.38
CA TYR A 237 5.72 -12.59 2.52
C TYR A 237 6.99 -13.31 2.98
N ASN A 238 8.15 -12.66 2.88
CA ASN A 238 9.42 -13.18 3.38
C ASN A 238 10.04 -12.18 4.36
N GLY A 239 10.23 -12.58 5.61
CA GLY A 239 10.70 -11.68 6.67
C GLY A 239 9.65 -10.64 7.12
N VAL A 240 8.37 -10.94 6.93
CA VAL A 240 7.24 -10.17 7.49
C VAL A 240 6.57 -11.03 8.55
N THR A 241 6.46 -10.54 9.78
CA THR A 241 5.97 -11.36 10.91
C THR A 241 4.46 -11.52 10.91
N GLN A 242 3.71 -10.53 10.43
CA GLN A 242 2.26 -10.57 10.32
C GLN A 242 1.81 -10.27 8.88
N MET A 243 1.18 -11.25 8.25
CA MET A 243 0.63 -11.11 6.91
C MET A 243 -0.61 -10.21 6.92
N THR A 244 -0.78 -9.46 5.83
CA THR A 244 -1.97 -8.64 5.56
C THR A 244 -2.82 -9.30 4.48
N VAL A 245 -4.06 -9.64 4.76
CA VAL A 245 -4.91 -10.43 3.86
C VAL A 245 -6.36 -9.94 3.90
N SER A 246 -6.98 -9.74 2.73
CA SER A 246 -8.42 -9.49 2.62
C SER A 246 -8.96 -9.90 1.24
N PRO A 247 -9.95 -10.81 1.14
CA PRO A 247 -10.53 -11.60 2.23
C PRO A 247 -9.53 -12.54 2.89
N VAL A 248 -9.60 -12.68 4.22
CA VAL A 248 -8.82 -13.65 4.99
C VAL A 248 -9.67 -14.87 5.30
N MET A 249 -9.12 -16.07 5.11
CA MET A 249 -9.70 -17.31 5.59
C MET A 249 -9.09 -17.64 6.96
N VAL A 250 -9.93 -17.79 7.98
CA VAL A 250 -9.53 -18.17 9.34
C VAL A 250 -10.16 -19.51 9.69
N GLU A 251 -9.32 -20.44 10.13
CA GLU A 251 -9.76 -21.67 10.76
C GLU A 251 -10.09 -21.40 12.23
N HIS A 252 -11.34 -21.64 12.62
CA HIS A 252 -11.77 -21.55 14.01
C HIS A 252 -12.09 -22.92 14.57
N THR A 253 -11.35 -23.36 15.60
CA THR A 253 -11.67 -24.57 16.36
C THR A 253 -12.33 -24.20 17.68
N GLN A 254 -13.59 -24.60 17.82
CA GLN A 254 -14.31 -24.53 19.09
C GLN A 254 -14.22 -25.87 19.81
N ASN A 255 -13.43 -25.94 20.88
CA ASN A 255 -13.23 -27.18 21.65
C ASN A 255 -14.35 -27.47 22.68
N THR A 256 -14.94 -26.40 23.24
CA THR A 256 -15.99 -26.49 24.26
C THR A 256 -17.31 -26.01 23.70
N ALA A 257 -18.40 -26.76 23.94
CA ALA A 257 -19.71 -26.41 23.43
C ALA A 257 -20.15 -25.02 23.90
N ALA A 258 -20.39 -24.11 22.96
CA ALA A 258 -20.80 -22.73 23.21
C ALA A 258 -21.79 -22.29 22.14
N ASP A 259 -22.70 -21.38 22.49
CA ASP A 259 -23.67 -20.78 21.57
C ASP A 259 -23.05 -19.58 20.80
N THR A 260 -21.83 -19.20 21.16
CA THR A 260 -21.08 -18.07 20.60
C THR A 260 -19.66 -18.51 20.35
N TRP A 261 -19.27 -18.57 19.09
CA TRP A 261 -17.88 -18.79 18.70
C TRP A 261 -17.27 -17.44 18.32
N VAL A 262 -16.18 -17.05 18.98
CA VAL A 262 -15.49 -15.79 18.74
C VAL A 262 -14.33 -16.07 17.80
N VAL A 263 -14.43 -15.58 16.58
CA VAL A 263 -13.43 -15.74 15.52
C VAL A 263 -12.60 -14.48 15.42
N ASP A 264 -11.28 -14.60 15.55
CA ASP A 264 -10.34 -13.48 15.49
C ASP A 264 -9.58 -13.45 14.16
N ALA A 265 -9.80 -12.40 13.39
CA ALA A 265 -9.07 -12.12 12.16
C ALA A 265 -8.22 -10.84 12.24
N SER A 266 -8.20 -10.18 13.40
CA SER A 266 -7.69 -8.82 13.58
C SER A 266 -6.26 -8.65 13.08
N ALA A 267 -5.41 -9.64 13.35
CA ALA A 267 -4.02 -9.63 12.95
C ALA A 267 -3.82 -9.61 11.42
N TYR A 268 -4.77 -10.10 10.63
CA TYR A 268 -4.62 -10.23 9.18
C TYR A 268 -5.24 -9.07 8.39
N LEU A 269 -6.27 -8.42 8.93
CA LEU A 269 -7.01 -7.41 8.16
C LEU A 269 -6.11 -6.20 7.82
N PRO A 270 -6.17 -5.66 6.58
CA PRO A 270 -5.42 -4.47 6.18
C PRO A 270 -5.62 -3.30 7.13
N PHE A 271 -4.55 -2.56 7.41
CA PHE A 271 -4.52 -1.36 8.23
C PHE A 271 -5.01 -1.56 9.66
N ALA A 272 -4.90 -2.80 10.17
CA ALA A 272 -5.50 -3.22 11.44
C ALA A 272 -6.98 -2.79 11.55
N SER A 273 -7.69 -2.86 10.42
CA SER A 273 -9.07 -2.41 10.29
C SER A 273 -10.07 -3.43 10.85
N ARG A 274 -11.35 -3.12 10.67
CA ARG A 274 -12.48 -3.85 11.25
C ARG A 274 -12.83 -5.10 10.44
N ALA A 275 -13.40 -6.11 11.09
CA ALA A 275 -14.03 -7.23 10.40
C ALA A 275 -15.43 -6.80 9.96
N ARG A 276 -15.56 -6.28 8.73
CA ARG A 276 -16.79 -5.63 8.23
C ARG A 276 -17.79 -6.58 7.61
N ASN A 277 -17.32 -7.71 7.07
CA ASN A 277 -18.16 -8.64 6.33
C ASN A 277 -17.64 -10.08 6.44
N VAL A 278 -18.53 -11.05 6.36
CA VAL A 278 -18.22 -12.49 6.28
C VAL A 278 -18.85 -13.04 5.02
N GLN A 279 -18.02 -13.59 4.14
CA GLN A 279 -18.46 -14.08 2.84
C GLN A 279 -18.74 -15.58 2.80
N SER A 280 -18.14 -16.34 3.73
CA SER A 280 -18.25 -17.80 3.74
C SER A 280 -18.09 -18.37 5.14
N LEU A 281 -18.85 -19.44 5.39
CA LEU A 281 -18.77 -20.30 6.56
C LEU A 281 -18.81 -21.75 6.09
N VAL A 282 -17.75 -22.51 6.33
CA VAL A 282 -17.65 -23.91 5.94
C VAL A 282 -17.24 -24.72 7.16
N ALA A 283 -18.13 -25.59 7.63
CA ALA A 283 -17.79 -26.53 8.69
C ALA A 283 -16.83 -27.61 8.16
N GLU A 284 -15.77 -27.89 8.92
CA GLU A 284 -14.87 -29.01 8.64
C GLU A 284 -15.17 -30.16 9.61
N GLY A 285 -15.82 -31.20 9.08
CA GLY A 285 -16.36 -32.28 9.91
C GLY A 285 -17.66 -31.89 10.64
N PRO A 286 -18.17 -32.77 11.52
CA PRO A 286 -19.45 -32.56 12.18
C PRO A 286 -19.34 -31.50 13.29
N VAL A 287 -20.27 -30.56 13.29
CA VAL A 287 -20.55 -29.72 14.47
C VAL A 287 -21.38 -30.56 15.44
N THR A 288 -20.98 -30.61 16.71
CA THR A 288 -21.60 -31.49 17.71
C THR A 288 -21.98 -30.74 18.97
N ASN A 289 -23.00 -31.23 19.67
CA ASN A 289 -23.35 -30.73 21.00
C ASN A 289 -22.47 -31.36 22.10
N THR A 290 -22.77 -31.09 23.37
CA THR A 290 -22.04 -31.66 24.53
C THR A 290 -22.09 -33.19 24.59
N SER A 291 -23.15 -33.81 24.06
CA SER A 291 -23.32 -35.28 23.98
C SER A 291 -22.65 -35.90 22.75
N ASN A 292 -21.86 -35.13 21.98
CA ASN A 292 -21.25 -35.53 20.71
C ASN A 292 -22.27 -35.92 19.62
N ALA A 293 -23.53 -35.50 19.75
CA ALA A 293 -24.52 -35.70 18.71
C ALA A 293 -24.34 -34.63 17.63
N ALA A 294 -24.22 -35.05 16.37
CA ALA A 294 -24.11 -34.15 15.22
C ALA A 294 -25.32 -33.21 15.14
N GLN A 295 -25.04 -31.93 14.86
CA GLN A 295 -26.02 -30.87 14.69
C GLN A 295 -25.99 -30.38 13.25
N TYR A 296 -27.16 -30.24 12.64
CA TYR A 296 -27.32 -29.81 11.23
C TYR A 296 -27.87 -28.38 11.13
N VAL A 297 -27.49 -27.54 12.10
CA VAL A 297 -27.86 -26.11 12.14
C VAL A 297 -26.68 -25.27 11.65
N MET A 298 -26.94 -24.01 11.32
CA MET A 298 -25.91 -23.04 10.90
C MET A 298 -26.02 -21.78 11.77
N PRO A 299 -24.91 -21.12 12.14
CA PRO A 299 -24.99 -19.90 12.91
C PRO A 299 -25.34 -18.72 12.02
N TYR A 300 -25.85 -17.65 12.62
CA TYR A 300 -25.78 -16.33 12.00
C TYR A 300 -24.50 -15.61 12.45
N VAL A 301 -24.11 -14.59 11.68
CA VAL A 301 -22.88 -13.85 11.88
C VAL A 301 -23.17 -12.49 12.53
N GLN A 302 -22.35 -12.11 13.51
CA GLN A 302 -22.24 -10.73 13.97
C GLN A 302 -20.83 -10.24 13.70
N VAL A 303 -20.71 -9.28 12.80
CA VAL A 303 -19.45 -8.61 12.43
C VAL A 303 -19.13 -7.47 13.39
N GLU A 304 -17.94 -6.89 13.29
CA GLU A 304 -17.56 -5.72 14.09
C GLU A 304 -17.69 -5.93 15.61
N GLN A 305 -17.19 -7.07 16.11
CA GLN A 305 -17.22 -7.42 17.54
C GLN A 305 -15.85 -7.16 18.21
N GLY A 306 -15.86 -7.12 19.55
CA GLY A 306 -14.65 -6.90 20.36
C GLY A 306 -14.20 -5.42 20.41
N ALA A 307 -13.12 -5.14 21.15
CA ALA A 307 -12.69 -3.78 21.46
C ALA A 307 -12.29 -2.94 20.23
N GLN A 308 -11.86 -3.58 19.14
CA GLN A 308 -11.44 -2.93 17.88
C GLN A 308 -12.41 -3.19 16.72
N ASN A 309 -13.57 -3.82 16.97
CA ASN A 309 -14.50 -4.25 15.92
C ASN A 309 -13.83 -5.19 14.88
N ALA A 310 -12.83 -5.95 15.30
CA ALA A 310 -12.03 -6.82 14.44
C ALA A 310 -12.36 -8.31 14.60
N LEU A 311 -13.30 -8.63 15.50
CA LEU A 311 -13.76 -9.99 15.75
C LEU A 311 -15.10 -10.24 15.04
N VAL A 312 -15.38 -11.52 14.83
CA VAL A 312 -16.66 -12.01 14.31
C VAL A 312 -17.22 -13.00 15.32
N ASN A 313 -18.48 -12.82 15.72
CA ASN A 313 -19.20 -13.83 16.50
C ASN A 313 -20.06 -14.69 15.57
N LEU A 314 -19.91 -16.01 15.68
CA LEU A 314 -20.82 -16.97 15.09
C LEU A 314 -21.81 -17.41 16.17
N ARG A 315 -23.08 -17.03 15.99
CA ARG A 315 -24.15 -17.27 16.96
C ARG A 315 -24.97 -18.49 16.58
N TRP A 316 -24.88 -19.51 17.41
CA TRP A 316 -25.57 -20.79 17.25
C TRP A 316 -26.88 -20.82 18.05
N PRO A 317 -27.89 -21.60 17.62
CA PRO A 317 -29.16 -21.73 18.34
C PRO A 317 -29.02 -22.51 19.66
N THR A 318 -27.98 -23.34 19.78
CA THR A 318 -27.65 -24.13 20.97
C THR A 318 -26.13 -24.21 21.15
N PRO A 319 -25.64 -24.54 22.36
CA PRO A 319 -24.21 -24.75 22.57
C PRO A 319 -23.66 -25.92 21.74
N VAL A 320 -22.68 -25.62 20.89
CA VAL A 320 -22.02 -26.59 20.00
C VAL A 320 -20.51 -26.37 19.93
N LYS A 321 -19.78 -27.40 19.49
CA LYS A 321 -18.33 -27.44 19.28
C LYS A 321 -18.00 -28.05 17.93
N GLY A 322 -16.83 -27.75 17.38
CA GLY A 322 -16.40 -28.21 16.05
C GLY A 322 -15.39 -27.25 15.42
N LEU A 323 -15.14 -27.44 14.13
CA LEU A 323 -14.23 -26.63 13.34
C LEU A 323 -14.98 -25.92 12.22
N MET A 324 -14.66 -24.65 11.97
CA MET A 324 -15.21 -23.89 10.86
C MET A 324 -14.15 -23.01 10.19
N GLN A 325 -14.08 -23.09 8.86
CA GLN A 325 -13.39 -22.13 8.01
C GLN A 325 -14.29 -20.91 7.80
N VAL A 326 -13.79 -19.72 8.11
CA VAL A 326 -14.53 -18.45 8.06
C VAL A 326 -13.79 -17.49 7.14
N THR A 327 -14.44 -16.99 6.08
CA THR A 327 -13.85 -15.98 5.19
C THR A 327 -14.34 -14.58 5.55
N ILE A 328 -13.42 -13.73 6.02
CA ILE A 328 -13.69 -12.42 6.61
C ILE A 328 -13.08 -11.32 5.74
N ARG A 329 -13.78 -10.18 5.61
CA ARG A 329 -13.34 -8.99 4.88
C ARG A 329 -13.25 -7.77 5.77
N CYS A 330 -12.35 -6.86 5.40
CA CYS A 330 -12.21 -5.56 6.05
C CYS A 330 -13.15 -4.47 5.51
N ASP A 331 -13.99 -4.81 4.55
CA ASP A 331 -14.76 -3.86 3.75
C ASP A 331 -16.13 -4.43 3.35
N ASN A 332 -17.00 -3.55 2.83
CA ASN A 332 -18.26 -3.93 2.19
C ASN A 332 -18.16 -3.72 0.66
N PRO A 333 -18.03 -4.80 -0.14
CA PRO A 333 -17.74 -4.68 -1.58
C PRO A 333 -18.94 -4.22 -2.45
N VAL A 334 -20.17 -4.23 -1.91
CA VAL A 334 -21.40 -3.72 -2.57
C VAL A 334 -22.16 -2.83 -1.59
#